data_AF-A0A124IHG0-F1
#
_entry.id   AF-A0A124IHG0-F1
#
_cell.length_a   1.000
_cell.length_b   1.000
_cell.length_c   1.000
_cell.angle_alpha   90.00
_cell.angle_beta   90.00
_cell.angle_gamma   90.00
#
_symmetry.space_group_name_H-M   'P 1'
#
loop_
_entity.id
_entity.type
_entity.pdbx_description
1 polymer ?
#
loop_
_entity_poly.entity_id
_entity_poly.type
_entity_poly.pdbx_seq_one_letter_code
_entity_poly.pdbx_strand_id
1 'polypeptide(L)'
;MNSKKRFVFLLIISLLMVIGTIFFSANLISLGNSSMALVLLFIMIIPLGILSVFIRKCYYDLKAGVPGEDERTKKVRLYAAGYAYFISLYVWILLLAFNKYLDDDLLMIGLFGMTVSFYLSWVLLNRKKGFE
;
A
#
# COMPACT_ATOMS: atom_id res chain seq x y z
N MET A 1 18.37 0.87 -2.13
CA MET A 1 18.25 1.58 -3.43
C MET A 1 18.71 3.02 -3.24
N ASN A 2 19.59 3.56 -4.11
CA ASN A 2 20.01 4.96 -4.02
C ASN A 2 18.77 5.88 -4.07
N SER A 3 18.66 6.90 -3.21
CA SER A 3 17.46 7.75 -3.05
C SER A 3 16.95 8.32 -4.37
N LYS A 4 17.87 8.63 -5.32
CA LYS A 4 17.54 9.07 -6.69
C LYS A 4 16.83 7.98 -7.49
N LYS A 5 17.33 6.74 -7.47
CA LYS A 5 16.70 5.59 -8.15
C LYS A 5 15.31 5.30 -7.57
N ARG A 6 15.14 5.46 -6.24
CA ARG A 6 13.84 5.33 -5.57
C ARG A 6 12.84 6.37 -6.03
N PHE A 7 13.25 7.63 -6.14
CA PHE A 7 12.39 8.69 -6.64
C PHE A 7 11.95 8.45 -8.08
N VAL A 8 12.89 8.12 -8.98
CA VAL A 8 12.58 7.82 -10.39
C VAL A 8 11.63 6.62 -10.49
N PHE A 9 11.86 5.57 -9.72
CA PHE A 9 10.98 4.40 -9.68
C PHE A 9 9.55 4.75 -9.25
N LEU A 10 9.39 5.54 -8.18
CA LEU A 10 8.06 5.98 -7.73
C LEU A 10 7.36 6.85 -8.78
N LEU A 11 8.10 7.70 -9.49
CA LEU A 11 7.57 8.53 -10.57
C LEU A 11 7.08 7.68 -11.75
N ILE A 12 7.86 6.67 -12.15
CA ILE A 12 7.49 5.73 -13.22
C ILE A 12 6.21 4.98 -12.84
N ILE A 13 6.11 4.46 -11.61
CA ILE A 13 4.89 3.77 -11.14
C ILE A 13 3.69 4.72 -11.16
N SER A 14 3.86 5.96 -10.71
CA SER A 14 2.80 6.97 -10.73
C SER A 14 2.27 7.18 -12.14
N LEU A 15 3.18 7.36 -13.10
CA LEU A 15 2.83 7.61 -14.49
C LEU A 15 2.10 6.40 -15.08
N LEU A 16 2.60 5.20 -14.80
CA LEU A 16 2.03 3.96 -15.31
C LEU A 16 0.63 3.69 -14.74
N MET A 17 0.39 4.00 -13.46
CA MET A 17 -0.95 3.96 -12.87
C MET A 17 -1.89 4.94 -13.57
N VAL A 18 -1.49 6.20 -13.76
CA VAL A 18 -2.35 7.20 -14.43
C VAL A 18 -2.69 6.75 -15.85
N ILE A 19 -1.70 6.35 -16.64
CA ILE A 19 -1.91 5.87 -18.02
C ILE A 19 -2.83 4.65 -18.02
N GLY A 20 -2.59 3.68 -17.13
CA GLY A 20 -3.43 2.48 -17.00
C GLY A 20 -4.88 2.85 -16.68
N THR A 21 -5.11 3.77 -15.74
CA THR A 21 -6.48 4.19 -15.38
C THR A 21 -7.20 4.91 -16.52
N ILE A 22 -6.50 5.76 -17.26
CA ILE A 22 -7.07 6.45 -18.43
C ILE A 22 -7.39 5.42 -19.53
N PHE A 23 -6.48 4.48 -19.79
CA PHE A 23 -6.68 3.45 -20.79
C PHE A 23 -7.89 2.55 -20.46
N PHE A 24 -7.98 2.05 -19.23
CA PHE A 24 -9.09 1.20 -18.81
C PHE A 24 -10.43 1.97 -18.76
N SER A 25 -10.43 3.21 -18.30
CA SER A 25 -11.65 4.03 -18.31
C SER A 25 -12.12 4.35 -19.73
N ALA A 26 -11.21 4.66 -20.66
CA ALA A 26 -11.56 4.87 -22.06
C ALA A 26 -12.17 3.62 -22.71
N ASN A 27 -11.63 2.44 -22.42
CA ASN A 27 -12.21 1.17 -22.88
C ASN A 27 -13.61 0.94 -22.32
N LEU A 28 -13.83 1.20 -21.02
CA LEU A 28 -15.14 1.04 -20.40
C LEU A 28 -16.21 1.99 -20.97
N ILE A 29 -15.81 3.23 -21.29
CA ILE A 29 -16.70 4.20 -21.95
C ILE A 29 -17.06 3.72 -23.36
N SER A 30 -16.08 3.23 -24.13
CA SER A 30 -16.32 2.67 -25.48
C SER A 30 -17.32 1.50 -25.46
N LEU A 31 -17.29 0.69 -24.40
CA LEU A 31 -18.23 -0.42 -24.18
C LEU A 31 -19.61 0.01 -23.66
N GLY A 32 -19.86 1.32 -23.50
CA GLY A 32 -21.13 1.87 -23.02
C GLY A 32 -21.30 1.88 -21.48
N ASN A 33 -20.29 1.44 -20.72
CA ASN A 33 -20.34 1.35 -19.26
C ASN A 33 -19.73 2.60 -18.59
N SER A 34 -20.33 3.77 -18.84
CA SER A 34 -19.84 5.06 -18.35
C SER A 34 -19.86 5.20 -16.82
N SER A 35 -20.83 4.56 -16.14
CA SER A 35 -20.92 4.53 -14.68
C SER A 35 -19.75 3.78 -14.03
N MET A 36 -19.38 2.62 -14.58
CA MET A 36 -18.23 1.82 -14.12
C MET A 36 -16.91 2.58 -14.29
N ALA A 37 -16.76 3.32 -15.39
CA ALA A 37 -15.59 4.15 -15.64
C ALA A 37 -15.44 5.27 -14.61
N LEU A 38 -16.55 5.92 -14.23
CA LEU A 38 -16.55 6.94 -13.17
C LEU A 38 -16.16 6.36 -11.82
N VAL A 39 -16.72 5.20 -11.45
CA VAL A 39 -16.37 4.50 -10.20
C VAL A 39 -14.88 4.17 -10.15
N LEU A 40 -14.31 3.66 -11.26
CA LEU A 40 -12.88 3.37 -11.36
C LEU A 40 -12.03 4.63 -11.12
N LEU A 41 -12.40 5.76 -11.73
CA LEU A 41 -11.69 7.02 -11.54
C LEU A 41 -11.73 7.48 -10.08
N PHE A 42 -12.89 7.42 -9.42
CA PHE A 42 -13.01 7.81 -8.00
C PHE A 42 -12.18 6.92 -7.08
N ILE A 43 -12.21 5.60 -7.28
CA ILE A 43 -11.41 4.66 -6.47
C ILE A 43 -9.91 4.95 -6.61
N MET A 44 -9.46 5.34 -7.80
CA MET A 44 -8.04 5.58 -8.09
C MET A 44 -7.50 6.89 -7.51
N ILE A 45 -8.35 7.80 -7.03
CA ILE A 45 -7.91 9.04 -6.35
C ILE A 45 -7.13 8.71 -5.07
N ILE A 46 -7.57 7.70 -4.32
CA ILE A 46 -6.95 7.31 -3.05
C ILE A 46 -5.48 6.86 -3.23
N PRO A 47 -5.18 5.83 -4.06
CA PRO A 47 -3.81 5.39 -4.25
C PRO A 47 -2.92 6.47 -4.89
N LEU A 48 -3.44 7.27 -5.83
CA LEU A 48 -2.70 8.38 -6.42
C LEU A 48 -2.35 9.47 -5.39
N GLY A 49 -3.30 9.80 -4.50
CA GLY A 49 -3.08 10.74 -3.40
C GLY A 49 -1.99 10.25 -2.45
N ILE A 50 -2.05 8.98 -2.05
CA ILE A 50 -1.02 8.35 -1.19
C ILE A 50 0.35 8.40 -1.89
N LEU A 51 0.42 7.99 -3.16
CA LEU A 51 1.67 7.98 -3.92
C LEU A 51 2.28 9.38 -4.06
N SER A 52 1.44 10.40 -4.30
CA SER A 52 1.86 11.80 -4.38
C SER A 52 2.52 12.29 -3.08
N VAL A 53 1.95 11.94 -1.92
CA VAL A 53 2.55 12.25 -0.61
C VAL A 53 3.93 11.60 -0.46
N PHE A 54 4.09 10.35 -0.89
CA PHE A 54 5.39 9.66 -0.86
C PHE A 54 6.42 10.30 -1.80
N ILE A 55 6.03 10.65 -3.03
CA ILE A 55 6.91 11.34 -4.00
C ILE A 55 7.36 12.68 -3.42
N ARG A 56 6.43 13.46 -2.86
CA ARG A 56 6.72 14.74 -2.22
C ARG A 56 7.73 14.59 -1.08
N LYS A 57 7.53 13.58 -0.22
CA LYS A 57 8.47 13.29 0.87
C LYS A 57 9.87 12.95 0.33
N CYS A 58 9.97 12.04 -0.63
CA CYS A 58 11.25 11.67 -1.23
C CYS A 58 11.94 12.86 -1.92
N TYR A 59 11.19 13.78 -2.53
CA TYR A 59 11.75 14.99 -3.12
C TYR A 59 12.38 15.91 -2.07
N TYR A 60 11.69 16.16 -0.94
CA TYR A 60 12.26 16.96 0.15
C TYR A 60 13.51 16.30 0.76
N ASP A 61 13.48 14.99 0.98
CA ASP A 61 14.62 14.26 1.53
C ASP A 61 15.85 14.37 0.59
N LEU A 62 15.63 14.25 -0.72
CA LEU A 62 16.67 14.46 -1.73
C LEU A 62 17.20 15.89 -1.76
N LYS A 63 16.31 16.89 -1.64
CA LYS A 63 16.69 18.31 -1.64
C LYS A 63 17.50 18.67 -0.38
N ALA A 64 17.15 18.09 0.76
CA ALA A 64 17.81 18.33 2.04
C ALA A 64 19.08 17.49 2.24
N GLY A 65 19.38 16.54 1.35
CA GLY A 65 20.57 15.69 1.43
C GLY A 65 20.57 14.71 2.60
N VAL A 66 19.41 14.50 3.25
CA VAL A 66 19.27 13.57 4.36
C VAL A 66 19.22 12.12 3.87
N PRO A 67 19.79 11.17 4.64
CA PRO A 67 19.66 9.76 4.32
C PRO A 67 18.18 9.36 4.29
N GLY A 68 17.75 8.73 3.20
CA GLY A 68 16.32 8.45 2.95
C GLY A 68 15.69 7.40 3.87
N GLU A 69 16.45 6.77 4.75
CA GLU A 69 15.95 5.87 5.80
C GLU A 69 16.68 6.07 7.12
N ASP A 70 15.96 6.57 8.11
CA ASP A 70 16.37 6.67 9.51
C ASP A 70 16.43 5.27 10.16
N GLU A 71 17.40 5.06 11.07
CA GLU A 71 17.59 3.84 11.84
C GLU A 71 16.34 3.47 12.64
N ARG A 72 15.67 4.45 13.25
CA ARG A 72 14.41 4.21 13.96
C ARG A 72 13.35 3.64 13.03
N THR A 73 13.26 4.16 11.80
CA THR A 73 12.30 3.66 10.80
C THR A 73 12.60 2.21 10.42
N LYS A 74 13.87 1.82 10.34
CA LYS A 74 14.27 0.42 10.07
C LYS A 74 13.88 -0.50 11.22
N LYS A 75 14.19 -0.13 12.47
CA LYS A 75 13.80 -0.90 13.66
C LYS A 75 12.29 -1.09 13.71
N VAL A 76 11.51 0.00 13.59
CA VAL A 76 10.05 -0.06 13.60
C VAL A 76 9.49 -1.00 12.53
N ARG A 77 10.03 -0.97 11.31
CA ARG A 77 9.59 -1.90 10.25
C ARG A 77 9.89 -3.36 10.59
N LEU A 78 11.07 -3.66 11.13
CA LEU A 78 11.46 -5.01 11.51
C LEU A 78 10.51 -5.59 12.56
N TYR A 79 10.28 -4.85 13.64
CA TYR A 79 9.36 -5.28 14.70
C TYR A 79 7.90 -5.33 14.20
N ALA A 80 7.46 -4.35 13.43
CA ALA A 80 6.10 -4.34 12.88
C ALA A 80 5.86 -5.54 11.97
N ALA A 81 6.84 -5.95 11.16
CA ALA A 81 6.75 -7.16 10.34
C ALA A 81 6.63 -8.42 11.20
N GLY A 82 7.38 -8.52 12.30
CA GLY A 82 7.28 -9.62 13.25
C GLY A 82 5.89 -9.72 13.89
N TYR A 83 5.37 -8.61 14.43
CA TYR A 83 4.02 -8.58 15.00
C TYR A 83 2.95 -8.90 13.95
N ALA A 84 3.04 -8.31 12.76
CA ALA A 84 2.10 -8.53 11.68
C ALA A 84 2.07 -9.99 11.21
N TYR A 85 3.22 -10.66 11.18
CA TYR A 85 3.30 -12.08 10.83
C TYR A 85 2.56 -12.96 11.83
N PHE A 86 2.75 -12.72 13.14
CA PHE A 86 2.01 -13.48 14.15
C PHE A 86 0.51 -13.20 14.09
N ILE A 87 0.10 -11.94 13.94
CA ILE A 87 -1.32 -11.58 13.81
C ILE A 87 -1.92 -12.23 12.55
N SER A 88 -1.21 -12.21 11.43
CA SER A 88 -1.72 -12.79 10.19
C SER A 88 -1.90 -14.30 10.27
N LEU A 89 -1.07 -15.01 11.03
CA LEU A 89 -1.29 -16.45 11.30
C LEU A 89 -2.65 -16.69 11.97
N TYR A 90 -3.02 -15.88 12.98
CA TYR A 90 -4.33 -15.99 13.61
C TYR A 90 -5.47 -15.64 12.66
N VAL A 91 -5.28 -14.63 11.79
CA VAL A 91 -6.24 -14.32 10.73
C VAL A 91 -6.43 -15.52 9.79
N TRP A 92 -5.36 -16.18 9.38
CA TRP A 92 -5.44 -17.38 8.54
C TRP A 92 -6.12 -18.55 9.22
N ILE A 93 -5.83 -18.79 10.50
CA ILE A 93 -6.51 -19.83 11.28
C ILE A 93 -8.01 -19.56 11.33
N LEU A 94 -8.40 -18.30 11.58
CA LEU A 94 -9.81 -17.90 11.61
C LEU A 94 -10.47 -18.10 10.24
N LEU A 95 -9.84 -17.65 9.15
CA LEU A 95 -10.37 -17.84 7.80
C LEU A 95 -10.53 -19.32 7.44
N LEU A 96 -9.54 -20.15 7.77
CA LEU A 96 -9.62 -21.59 7.51
C LEU A 96 -10.70 -22.28 8.36
N ALA A 97 -10.90 -21.85 9.61
CA ALA A 97 -11.95 -22.36 10.47
C ALA A 97 -13.36 -22.05 9.93
N PHE A 98 -13.53 -20.90 9.28
CA PHE A 98 -14.78 -20.47 8.67
C PHE A 98 -14.83 -20.66 7.15
N ASN A 99 -13.89 -21.40 6.56
CA ASN A 99 -13.77 -21.58 5.11
C ASN A 99 -15.07 -22.09 4.48
N LYS A 100 -15.83 -22.95 5.18
CA LYS A 100 -17.12 -23.44 4.69
C LYS A 100 -18.17 -22.33 4.43
N TYR A 101 -18.02 -21.17 5.07
CA TYR A 101 -18.93 -20.02 4.96
C TYR A 101 -18.34 -18.87 4.14
N LEU A 102 -17.07 -18.97 3.77
CA LEU A 102 -16.38 -17.96 2.98
C LEU A 102 -16.28 -18.52 1.56
N ASP A 103 -16.86 -17.80 0.59
CA ASP A 103 -16.82 -18.17 -0.82
C ASP A 103 -15.37 -18.21 -1.37
N ASP A 104 -15.22 -18.40 -2.69
CA ASP A 104 -13.93 -18.47 -3.41
C ASP A 104 -12.97 -17.28 -3.17
N ASP A 105 -13.43 -16.21 -2.54
CA ASP A 105 -12.67 -15.02 -2.17
C ASP A 105 -11.78 -15.16 -0.91
N LEU A 106 -11.69 -16.35 -0.31
CA LEU A 106 -10.87 -16.61 0.89
C LEU A 106 -9.43 -16.07 0.76
N LEU A 107 -8.81 -16.23 -0.42
CA LEU A 107 -7.46 -15.73 -0.69
C LEU A 107 -7.40 -14.19 -0.66
N MET A 108 -8.39 -13.52 -1.24
CA MET A 108 -8.45 -12.05 -1.26
C MET A 108 -8.63 -11.51 0.16
N ILE A 109 -9.51 -12.13 0.95
CA ILE A 109 -9.75 -11.77 2.36
C ILE A 109 -8.48 -12.03 3.18
N GLY A 110 -7.77 -13.14 2.94
CA GLY A 110 -6.50 -13.46 3.59
C GLY A 110 -5.41 -12.42 3.32
N LEU A 111 -5.21 -12.04 2.05
CA LEU A 111 -4.25 -11.01 1.66
C LEU A 111 -4.61 -9.63 2.21
N PHE A 112 -5.89 -9.30 2.23
CA PHE A 112 -6.37 -8.06 2.84
C PHE A 112 -6.08 -8.06 4.35
N GLY A 113 -6.37 -9.17 5.04
CA GLY A 113 -6.08 -9.36 6.45
C GLY A 113 -4.58 -9.21 6.78
N MET A 114 -3.69 -9.74 5.94
CA MET A 114 -2.25 -9.54 6.09
C MET A 114 -1.86 -8.06 5.98
N THR A 115 -2.41 -7.35 4.98
CA THR A 115 -2.15 -5.92 4.76
C THR A 115 -2.59 -5.08 5.95
N VAL A 116 -3.80 -5.34 6.46
CA VAL A 116 -4.35 -4.65 7.63
C VAL A 116 -3.52 -4.93 8.88
N SER A 117 -3.12 -6.19 9.10
CA SER A 117 -2.29 -6.60 10.24
C SER A 117 -0.94 -5.88 10.26
N PHE A 118 -0.31 -5.73 9.09
CA PHE A 118 0.92 -4.96 8.95
C PHE A 118 0.71 -3.47 9.23
N TYR A 119 -0.34 -2.88 8.64
CA TYR A 119 -0.63 -1.46 8.82
C TYR A 119 -0.89 -1.12 10.30
N LEU A 120 -1.71 -1.93 10.99
CA LEU A 120 -1.98 -1.76 12.42
C LEU A 120 -0.71 -1.88 13.26
N SER A 121 0.08 -2.92 13.03
CA SER A 121 1.35 -3.12 13.73
C SER A 121 2.29 -1.93 13.52
N TRP A 122 2.40 -1.44 12.29
CA TRP A 122 3.24 -0.29 11.97
C TRP A 122 2.77 1.00 12.64
N VAL A 123 1.47 1.31 12.61
CA VAL A 123 0.90 2.53 13.23
C VAL A 123 1.10 2.50 14.75
N LEU A 124 0.86 1.36 15.40
CA LEU A 124 1.03 1.20 16.84
C LEU A 124 2.49 1.36 17.26
N LEU A 125 3.44 0.76 16.52
CA LEU A 125 4.86 0.86 16.85
C LEU A 125 5.44 2.23 16.54
N ASN A 126 4.98 2.89 15.46
CA ASN A 126 5.49 4.21 15.10
C ASN A 126 5.14 5.29 16.15
N ARG A 127 4.05 5.09 16.90
CA ARG A 127 3.64 5.96 18.03
C ARG A 127 4.38 5.68 19.33
N LYS A 128 5.00 4.51 19.50
CA LYS A 128 5.76 4.18 20.71
C LYS A 128 7.13 4.90 20.68
N LYS A 129 7.45 5.63 21.75
CA LYS A 129 8.71 6.38 21.92
C LYS A 129 9.92 5.51 22.33
N GLY A 130 9.77 4.18 22.45
CA GLY A 130 10.82 3.30 22.99
C GLY A 130 11.76 2.65 21.96
N PHE A 131 11.86 3.19 20.74
CA PHE A 131 12.67 2.60 19.65
C PHE A 131 13.89 3.44 19.26
N GLU A 132 14.33 4.34 20.14
CA GLU A 132 15.60 5.07 20.02
C GLU A 132 16.78 4.08 20.01
#